data_AF-A0A2V8NJC9-F1
#
_entry.id   AF-A0A2V8NJC9-F1
#
_cell.length_a   1.000
_cell.length_b   1.000
_cell.length_c   1.000
_cell.angle_alpha   90.00
_cell.angle_beta   90.00
_cell.angle_gamma   90.00
#
_symmetry.space_group_name_H-M   'P 1'
#
loop_
_entity.id
_entity.type
_entity.pdbx_description
1 polymer ?
#
loop_
_entity_poly.entity_id
_entity_poly.type
_entity_poly.pdbx_seq_one_letter_code
_entity_poly.pdbx_strand_id
1 'polypeptide(L)'
;MLLTITTTHRPATDIGYLLGKNPNRIQSFPVACGQVHVFYPIAEEEKCTAALLLDIDPIGLVRGRRSSSGDAGLLGQYVNDRPYVASSFLSVAIASVYGSAMKGYSKDRAELAETAIPLTAEIPVVPCRGGESFLRGLFEPLGYRVTCSRLPLDNRFPEWGESSYFSVALSSECRLKDLLTHLYVLLPVLDNDKHYWVGPDEIQKLLDRGAGWLEKHPEREQIVSRYLKRRGYLVREALARLISDEEVEPDAKEEARGHEEEALEATLSLNEQRTGAVMSVLRNAGSRTVLDLGCGEGRLLQTLLKDKTFQRVVGV
;
A
#
# COMPACT_ATOMS: atom_id res chain seq x y z
N MET A 1 9.25 1.31 -10.28
CA MET A 1 7.83 1.62 -10.61
C MET A 1 7.70 2.95 -11.35
N LEU A 2 6.75 3.08 -12.28
CA LEU A 2 6.52 4.29 -13.07
C LEU A 2 5.06 4.77 -12.97
N LEU A 3 4.88 6.08 -12.80
CA LEU A 3 3.64 6.81 -13.02
C LEU A 3 3.93 7.92 -14.02
N THR A 4 3.14 8.03 -15.09
CA THR A 4 3.15 9.22 -15.95
C THR A 4 1.84 9.97 -15.81
N ILE A 5 1.90 11.30 -15.87
CA ILE A 5 0.73 12.17 -15.90
C ILE A 5 0.89 13.08 -17.11
N THR A 6 -0.04 12.97 -18.05
CA THR A 6 -0.07 13.73 -19.29
C THR A 6 -1.24 14.71 -19.28
N THR A 7 -1.02 15.90 -19.81
CA THR A 7 -2.10 16.87 -20.10
C THR A 7 -1.95 17.45 -21.51
N THR A 8 -3.09 17.85 -22.08
CA THR A 8 -3.20 18.64 -23.31
C THR A 8 -3.89 19.98 -23.05
N HIS A 9 -3.96 20.42 -21.79
CA HIS A 9 -4.28 21.81 -21.45
C HIS A 9 -3.29 22.74 -22.17
N ARG A 10 -3.65 24.00 -22.46
CA ARG A 10 -2.75 24.93 -23.15
C ARG A 10 -2.46 26.15 -22.29
N PRO A 11 -1.18 26.44 -21.97
CA PRO A 11 0.02 25.67 -22.35
C PRO A 11 0.17 24.41 -21.48
N ALA A 12 0.48 23.26 -22.10
CA ALA A 12 0.53 21.98 -21.37
C ALA A 12 1.68 21.93 -20.37
N THR A 13 2.74 22.69 -20.63
CA THR A 13 3.88 22.88 -19.73
C THR A 13 3.48 23.44 -18.36
N ASP A 14 2.30 24.05 -18.22
CA ASP A 14 1.84 24.58 -16.94
C ASP A 14 1.62 23.50 -15.87
N ILE A 15 1.49 22.23 -16.26
CA ILE A 15 1.51 21.10 -15.30
C ILE A 15 2.81 21.06 -14.47
N GLY A 16 3.91 21.62 -14.99
CA GLY A 16 5.16 21.81 -14.23
C GLY A 16 4.99 22.72 -13.01
N TYR A 17 4.26 23.83 -13.15
CA TYR A 17 3.93 24.71 -12.02
C TYR A 17 3.01 24.02 -11.03
N LEU A 18 2.00 23.30 -11.52
CA LEU A 18 1.05 22.57 -10.67
C LEU A 18 1.74 21.48 -9.83
N LEU A 19 2.69 20.74 -10.41
CA LEU A 19 3.48 19.73 -9.70
C LEU A 19 4.64 20.33 -8.87
N GLY A 20 4.92 21.61 -9.05
CA GLY A 20 6.10 22.27 -8.49
C GLY A 20 7.40 21.62 -8.97
N LYS A 21 7.47 21.22 -10.25
CA LYS A 21 8.62 20.57 -10.89
C LYS A 21 8.89 21.20 -12.24
N ASN A 22 10.13 21.60 -12.46
CA ASN A 22 10.53 22.27 -13.70
C ASN A 22 10.74 21.23 -14.81
N PRO A 23 10.04 21.34 -15.97
CA PRO A 23 10.20 20.40 -17.09
C PRO A 23 11.63 20.26 -17.63
N ASN A 24 12.44 21.31 -17.52
CA ASN A 24 13.83 21.33 -18.01
C ASN A 24 14.83 20.74 -17.01
N ARG A 25 14.37 20.16 -15.90
CA ARG A 25 15.26 19.64 -14.85
C ARG A 25 14.81 18.27 -14.37
N ILE A 26 15.72 17.30 -14.46
CA ILE A 26 15.59 16.02 -13.78
C ILE A 26 15.88 16.24 -12.29
N GLN A 27 15.00 15.72 -11.43
CA GLN A 27 15.11 15.85 -9.98
C GLN A 27 15.04 14.48 -9.33
N SER A 28 15.86 14.26 -8.29
CA SER A 28 15.87 13.02 -7.52
C SER A 28 15.64 13.33 -6.04
N PHE A 29 14.81 12.52 -5.38
CA PHE A 29 14.45 12.67 -3.97
C PHE A 29 14.69 11.36 -3.23
N PRO A 30 15.45 11.34 -2.13
CA PRO A 30 15.59 10.15 -1.31
C PRO A 30 14.26 9.85 -0.60
N VAL A 31 13.89 8.57 -0.56
CA VAL A 31 12.75 8.06 0.21
C VAL A 31 13.20 6.85 1.03
N ALA A 32 12.43 6.47 2.06
CA ALA A 32 12.82 5.38 2.96
C ALA A 32 13.10 4.04 2.25
N CYS A 33 12.45 3.79 1.11
CA CYS A 33 12.60 2.57 0.33
C CYS A 33 13.53 2.71 -0.90
N GLY A 34 14.18 3.85 -1.12
CA GLY A 34 15.02 4.07 -2.31
C GLY A 34 15.07 5.53 -2.77
N GLN A 35 14.88 5.77 -4.07
CA GLN A 35 14.86 7.11 -4.66
C GLN A 35 13.66 7.31 -5.59
N VAL A 36 13.16 8.54 -5.65
CA VAL A 36 12.14 8.96 -6.62
C VAL A 36 12.76 9.94 -7.60
N HIS A 37 12.64 9.65 -8.88
CA HIS A 37 13.07 10.52 -9.97
C HIS A 37 11.85 11.17 -10.62
N VAL A 38 11.92 12.48 -10.85
CA VAL A 38 10.95 13.23 -11.64
C VAL A 38 11.62 13.83 -12.85
N PHE A 39 11.05 13.59 -14.02
CA PHE A 39 11.49 14.12 -15.30
C PHE A 39 10.32 14.23 -16.27
N TYR A 40 10.52 14.91 -17.39
CA TYR A 40 9.48 15.20 -18.37
C TYR A 40 9.90 14.63 -19.73
N PRO A 41 9.44 13.42 -20.10
CA PRO A 41 9.74 12.86 -21.43
C PRO A 41 9.15 13.70 -22.58
N ILE A 42 8.08 14.45 -22.33
CA ILE A 42 7.46 15.38 -23.29
C ILE A 42 7.15 16.68 -22.56
N ALA A 43 7.61 17.81 -23.09
CA ALA A 43 7.39 19.15 -22.52
C ALA A 43 7.15 20.17 -23.64
N GLU A 44 6.03 20.02 -24.33
CA GLU A 44 5.62 20.87 -25.44
C GLU A 44 4.38 21.70 -25.04
N GLU A 45 4.08 22.76 -25.79
CA GLU A 45 2.91 23.62 -25.52
C GLU A 45 1.58 22.88 -25.67
N GLU A 46 1.55 21.91 -26.59
CA GLU A 46 0.37 21.11 -26.95
C GLU A 46 0.16 19.90 -26.05
N LYS A 47 1.26 19.36 -25.52
CA LYS A 47 1.27 18.14 -24.72
C LYS A 47 2.47 18.14 -23.78
N CYS A 48 2.21 17.85 -22.52
CA CYS A 48 3.26 17.72 -21.52
C CYS A 48 2.99 16.46 -20.70
N THR A 49 4.04 15.67 -20.49
CA THR A 49 4.01 14.43 -19.71
C THR A 49 5.06 14.52 -18.62
N ALA A 50 4.61 14.51 -17.37
CA ALA A 50 5.46 14.34 -16.20
C ALA A 50 5.60 12.85 -15.87
N ALA A 51 6.81 12.39 -15.59
CA ALA A 51 7.10 11.03 -15.15
C ALA A 51 7.61 11.04 -13.71
N LEU A 52 7.03 10.19 -12.87
CA LEU A 52 7.53 9.85 -11.54
C LEU A 52 7.99 8.38 -11.57
N LEU A 53 9.30 8.18 -11.45
CA LEU A 53 9.93 6.88 -11.40
C LEU A 53 10.43 6.62 -9.98
N LEU A 54 9.82 5.65 -9.30
CA LEU A 54 10.28 5.18 -8.00
C LEU A 54 11.24 4.00 -8.21
N ASP A 55 12.49 4.21 -7.84
CA ASP A 55 13.58 3.24 -7.82
C ASP A 55 13.74 2.71 -6.38
N ILE A 56 13.34 1.47 -6.14
CA ILE A 56 13.39 0.85 -4.81
C ILE A 56 14.68 0.08 -4.66
N ASP A 57 15.35 0.21 -3.50
CA ASP A 57 16.43 -0.69 -3.09
C ASP A 57 15.83 -1.97 -2.47
N PRO A 58 15.79 -3.11 -3.20
CA PRO A 58 15.21 -4.34 -2.67
C PRO A 58 16.00 -4.89 -1.48
N ILE A 59 17.32 -4.64 -1.43
CA ILE A 59 18.19 -5.12 -0.35
C ILE A 59 17.97 -4.29 0.91
N GLY A 60 17.90 -2.97 0.75
CA GLY A 60 17.56 -2.04 1.82
C GLY A 60 16.20 -2.34 2.44
N LEU A 61 15.21 -2.72 1.62
CA LEU A 61 13.87 -3.06 2.09
C LEU A 61 13.84 -4.28 3.03
N VAL A 62 14.70 -5.27 2.80
CA VAL A 62 14.80 -6.47 3.65
C VAL A 62 15.54 -6.16 4.95
N ARG A 63 16.63 -5.40 4.88
CA ARG A 63 17.48 -5.10 6.05
C ARG A 63 16.78 -4.25 7.11
N GLY A 64 15.81 -3.42 6.71
CA GLY A 64 15.03 -2.57 7.63
C GLY A 64 13.84 -3.25 8.31
N ARG A 65 13.41 -4.43 7.85
CA ARG A 65 12.24 -5.13 8.39
C ARG A 65 12.64 -6.32 9.27
N ARG A 66 12.58 -6.13 10.59
CA ARG A 66 12.39 -7.26 11.51
C ARG A 66 10.92 -7.68 11.45
N SER A 67 10.65 -8.78 10.75
CA SER A 67 9.39 -9.55 10.83
C SER A 67 8.11 -8.87 10.30
N SER A 68 7.77 -9.13 9.04
CA SER A 68 6.38 -9.27 8.59
C SER A 68 6.37 -9.94 7.21
N SER A 69 6.41 -11.27 7.21
CA SER A 69 6.18 -12.05 5.99
C SER A 69 5.49 -13.34 6.41
N GLY A 70 4.16 -13.34 6.30
CA GLY A 70 3.41 -14.57 6.20
C GLY A 70 3.74 -15.30 4.90
N ASP A 71 3.73 -16.62 4.96
CA ASP A 71 3.74 -17.65 3.91
C ASP A 71 4.82 -17.69 2.81
N ALA A 72 5.58 -16.62 2.52
CA ALA A 72 6.52 -16.64 1.37
C ALA A 72 7.94 -17.17 1.68
N GLY A 73 8.19 -17.70 2.88
CA GLY A 73 9.52 -18.16 3.30
C GLY A 73 10.59 -17.05 3.32
N LEU A 74 11.84 -17.42 3.62
CA LEU A 74 12.98 -16.47 3.64
C LEU A 74 13.27 -15.89 2.24
N LEU A 75 12.98 -16.62 1.17
CA LEU A 75 13.22 -16.21 -0.22
C LEU A 75 12.25 -15.11 -0.69
N GLY A 76 10.99 -15.17 -0.30
CA GLY A 76 9.99 -14.16 -0.70
C GLY A 76 10.28 -12.75 -0.19
N GLN A 77 11.18 -12.61 0.79
CA GLN A 77 11.67 -11.31 1.23
C GLN A 77 12.62 -10.67 0.21
N TYR A 78 13.43 -11.48 -0.47
CA TYR A 78 14.43 -11.03 -1.45
C TYR A 78 13.90 -11.03 -2.89
N VAL A 79 13.00 -11.97 -3.22
CA VAL A 79 12.42 -12.11 -4.55
C VAL A 79 10.91 -11.90 -4.45
N ASN A 80 10.50 -10.67 -4.74
CA ASN A 80 9.09 -10.28 -4.80
C ASN A 80 8.89 -9.15 -5.82
N ASP A 81 7.63 -8.83 -6.04
CA ASP A 81 7.15 -7.86 -7.01
C ASP A 81 7.24 -6.40 -6.52
N ARG A 82 7.51 -6.17 -5.24
CA ARG A 82 7.36 -4.87 -4.57
C ARG A 82 8.15 -3.72 -5.21
N PRO A 83 9.37 -3.92 -5.75
CA PRO A 83 10.10 -2.87 -6.47
C PRO A 83 9.44 -2.44 -7.80
N TYR A 84 8.57 -3.28 -8.36
CA TYR A 84 8.13 -3.19 -9.75
C TYR A 84 6.65 -2.84 -9.91
N VAL A 85 5.83 -3.09 -8.88
CA VAL A 85 4.36 -2.93 -8.94
C VAL A 85 3.90 -1.66 -8.23
N ALA A 86 2.94 -0.93 -8.83
CA ALA A 86 2.33 0.28 -8.29
C ALA A 86 1.51 0.02 -7.02
N SER A 87 2.22 -0.18 -5.92
CA SER A 87 1.72 -0.46 -4.59
C SER A 87 1.62 0.81 -3.75
N SER A 88 1.33 0.64 -2.46
CA SER A 88 1.42 1.70 -1.46
C SER A 88 2.75 2.48 -1.42
N PHE A 89 3.85 1.91 -1.94
CA PHE A 89 5.10 2.66 -2.12
C PHE A 89 4.96 3.82 -3.12
N LEU A 90 4.20 3.62 -4.21
CA LEU A 90 3.95 4.68 -5.18
C LEU A 90 3.09 5.79 -4.56
N SER A 91 2.10 5.45 -3.74
CA SER A 91 1.32 6.44 -2.98
C SER A 91 2.21 7.30 -2.08
N VAL A 92 3.14 6.69 -1.35
CA VAL A 92 4.10 7.42 -0.50
C VAL A 92 5.00 8.32 -1.34
N ALA A 93 5.47 7.85 -2.50
CA ALA A 93 6.27 8.67 -3.41
C ALA A 93 5.50 9.87 -3.97
N ILE A 94 4.23 9.68 -4.35
CA ILE A 94 3.34 10.78 -4.77
C ILE A 94 3.21 11.82 -3.64
N ALA A 95 2.90 11.39 -2.42
CA ALA A 95 2.73 12.30 -1.29
C ALA A 95 4.03 13.05 -0.94
N SER A 96 5.18 12.37 -1.02
CA SER A 96 6.48 12.97 -0.73
C SER A 96 6.91 14.00 -1.77
N VAL A 97 6.65 13.74 -3.06
CA VAL A 97 7.20 14.55 -4.17
C VAL A 97 6.22 15.58 -4.69
N TYR A 98 4.92 15.27 -4.64
CA TYR A 98 3.82 16.11 -5.11
C TYR A 98 2.91 16.60 -3.97
N GLY A 99 3.41 16.64 -2.74
CA GLY A 99 2.63 17.03 -1.56
C GLY A 99 1.94 18.40 -1.67
N SER A 100 2.55 19.39 -2.32
CA SER A 100 1.91 20.70 -2.58
C SER A 100 0.76 20.60 -3.59
N ALA A 101 0.96 19.87 -4.68
CA ALA A 101 -0.07 19.64 -5.71
C ALA A 101 -1.27 18.89 -5.12
N MET A 102 -1.03 17.90 -4.26
CA MET A 102 -2.07 17.19 -3.51
C MET A 102 -2.87 18.07 -2.55
N LYS A 103 -2.33 19.24 -2.15
CA LYS A 103 -3.05 20.24 -1.35
C LYS A 103 -3.80 21.25 -2.22
N GLY A 104 -3.76 21.11 -3.54
CA GLY A 104 -4.28 22.12 -4.48
C GLY A 104 -3.43 23.39 -4.53
N TYR A 105 -2.21 23.37 -4.03
CA TYR A 105 -1.36 24.57 -3.97
C TYR A 105 -0.42 24.65 -5.17
N SER A 106 -0.50 25.75 -5.90
CA SER A 106 0.49 26.17 -6.90
C SER A 106 0.81 27.66 -6.72
N LYS A 107 2.08 27.98 -6.51
CA LYS A 107 2.53 29.35 -6.24
C LYS A 107 2.26 30.30 -7.41
N ASP A 108 2.57 29.85 -8.62
CA ASP A 108 2.57 30.69 -9.83
C ASP A 108 1.31 30.48 -10.70
N ARG A 109 0.47 29.49 -10.36
CA ARG A 109 -0.72 29.08 -11.12
C ARG A 109 -1.88 28.68 -10.19
N ALA A 110 -2.27 29.57 -9.27
CA ALA A 110 -3.32 29.30 -8.29
C ALA A 110 -4.69 29.03 -8.93
N GLU A 111 -5.11 29.84 -9.92
CA GLU A 111 -6.38 29.66 -10.62
C GLU A 111 -6.43 28.32 -11.36
N LEU A 112 -5.35 27.94 -12.03
CA LEU A 112 -5.25 26.67 -12.74
C LEU A 112 -5.30 25.47 -11.78
N ALA A 113 -4.76 25.60 -10.56
CA ALA A 113 -4.79 24.51 -9.57
C ALA A 113 -6.21 24.15 -9.11
N GLU A 114 -7.14 25.10 -9.16
CA GLU A 114 -8.57 24.89 -8.88
C GLU A 114 -9.40 24.60 -10.13
N THR A 115 -8.78 24.60 -11.31
CA THR A 115 -9.47 24.36 -12.58
C THR A 115 -9.37 22.88 -12.99
N ALA A 116 -10.47 22.32 -13.48
CA ALA A 116 -10.46 20.99 -14.09
C ALA A 116 -9.76 21.06 -15.45
N ILE A 117 -8.79 20.18 -15.68
CA ILE A 117 -8.03 20.10 -16.93
C ILE A 117 -7.98 18.65 -17.44
N PRO A 118 -7.82 18.43 -18.75
CA PRO A 118 -7.68 17.08 -19.30
C PRO A 118 -6.39 16.44 -18.78
N LEU A 119 -6.54 15.35 -18.03
CA LEU A 119 -5.44 14.60 -17.44
C LEU A 119 -5.54 13.12 -17.80
N THR A 120 -4.40 12.52 -18.13
CA THR A 120 -4.26 11.08 -18.31
C THR A 120 -3.12 10.58 -17.43
N ALA A 121 -3.42 9.70 -16.48
CA ALA A 121 -2.42 8.98 -15.70
C ALA A 121 -2.21 7.58 -16.28
N GLU A 122 -0.96 7.19 -16.53
CA GLU A 122 -0.62 5.83 -16.98
C GLU A 122 0.30 5.15 -15.97
N ILE A 123 -0.05 3.90 -15.66
CA ILE A 123 0.65 3.08 -14.68
C ILE A 123 0.85 1.69 -15.32
N PRO A 124 2.08 1.35 -15.74
CA PRO A 124 2.32 0.12 -16.51
C PRO A 124 2.02 -1.18 -15.77
N VAL A 125 2.15 -1.18 -14.44
CA VAL A 125 1.99 -2.39 -13.62
C VAL A 125 1.24 -2.05 -12.33
N VAL A 126 -0.06 -2.32 -12.30
CA VAL A 126 -0.93 -2.20 -11.12
C VAL A 126 -1.32 -3.59 -10.63
N PRO A 127 -0.98 -3.96 -9.38
CA PRO A 127 -1.50 -5.19 -8.79
C PRO A 127 -2.99 -5.04 -8.50
N CYS A 128 -3.83 -5.90 -9.08
CA CYS A 128 -5.26 -5.89 -8.81
C CYS A 128 -5.79 -7.31 -8.62
N ARG A 129 -5.81 -7.75 -7.36
CA ARG A 129 -6.36 -9.07 -6.98
C ARG A 129 -7.89 -9.14 -7.11
N GLY A 130 -8.56 -7.99 -7.17
CA GLY A 130 -10.02 -7.90 -7.38
C GLY A 130 -10.44 -8.06 -8.83
N GLY A 131 -9.50 -8.12 -9.77
CA GLY A 131 -9.77 -8.19 -11.20
C GLY A 131 -10.23 -6.85 -11.81
N GLU A 132 -10.46 -6.88 -13.12
CA GLU A 132 -10.79 -5.67 -13.90
C GLU A 132 -12.09 -4.99 -13.45
N SER A 133 -13.13 -5.76 -13.11
CA SER A 133 -14.41 -5.20 -12.66
C SER A 133 -14.27 -4.36 -11.41
N PHE A 134 -13.46 -4.82 -10.44
CA PHE A 134 -13.16 -4.06 -9.24
C PHE A 134 -12.35 -2.80 -9.55
N LEU A 135 -11.34 -2.91 -10.41
CA LEU A 135 -10.54 -1.75 -10.84
C LEU A 135 -11.42 -0.67 -11.47
N ARG A 136 -12.33 -1.04 -12.38
CA ARG A 136 -13.30 -0.13 -12.98
C ARG A 136 -14.25 0.46 -11.94
N GLY A 137 -14.79 -0.37 -11.05
CA GLY A 137 -15.67 0.06 -9.96
C GLY A 137 -15.03 1.09 -9.01
N LEU A 138 -13.70 1.13 -8.89
CA LEU A 138 -13.00 2.14 -8.09
C LEU A 138 -12.82 3.49 -8.77
N PHE A 139 -12.70 3.55 -10.10
CA PHE A 139 -12.32 4.77 -10.80
C PHE A 139 -13.44 5.34 -11.69
N GLU A 140 -14.26 4.49 -12.32
CA GLU A 140 -15.34 4.97 -13.20
C GLU A 140 -16.37 5.85 -12.45
N PRO A 141 -16.78 5.54 -11.19
CA PRO A 141 -17.66 6.42 -10.42
C PRO A 141 -17.09 7.80 -10.12
N LEU A 142 -15.76 7.95 -10.16
CA LEU A 142 -15.06 9.23 -9.97
C LEU A 142 -14.95 10.04 -11.28
N GLY A 143 -15.54 9.56 -12.38
CA GLY A 143 -15.51 10.23 -13.67
C GLY A 143 -14.27 9.92 -14.52
N TYR A 144 -13.54 8.85 -14.20
CA TYR A 144 -12.44 8.38 -15.06
C TYR A 144 -12.95 7.48 -16.17
N ARG A 145 -12.45 7.72 -17.40
CA ARG A 145 -12.39 6.68 -18.42
C ARG A 145 -11.23 5.76 -18.09
N VAL A 146 -11.54 4.50 -17.81
CA VAL A 146 -10.55 3.46 -17.48
C VAL A 146 -10.25 2.62 -18.72
N THR A 147 -8.99 2.62 -19.13
CA THR A 147 -8.45 1.65 -20.08
C THR A 147 -7.47 0.76 -19.34
N CYS A 148 -7.68 -0.54 -19.37
CA CYS A 148 -6.75 -1.48 -18.74
C CYS A 148 -6.61 -2.75 -19.56
N SER A 149 -5.42 -3.35 -19.51
CA SER A 149 -5.14 -4.67 -20.07
C SER A 149 -4.45 -5.52 -19.01
N ARG A 150 -4.90 -6.76 -18.89
CA ARG A 150 -4.25 -7.74 -18.01
C ARG A 150 -2.92 -8.14 -18.61
N LEU A 151 -1.90 -8.27 -17.77
CA LEU A 151 -0.56 -8.67 -18.20
C LEU A 151 -0.42 -10.19 -18.08
N PRO A 152 0.18 -10.87 -19.07
CA PRO A 152 0.49 -12.30 -18.96
C PRO A 152 1.58 -12.53 -17.92
N LEU A 153 1.64 -13.74 -17.34
CA LEU A 153 2.73 -14.11 -16.42
C LEU A 153 4.09 -14.15 -17.12
N ASP A 154 4.14 -14.74 -18.32
CA ASP A 154 5.32 -14.72 -19.18
C ASP A 154 4.89 -14.83 -20.66
N ASN A 155 5.39 -13.91 -21.50
CA ASN A 155 5.11 -13.94 -22.95
C ASN A 155 5.72 -15.16 -23.66
N ARG A 156 6.74 -15.79 -23.07
CA ARG A 156 7.40 -17.00 -23.61
C ARG A 156 6.70 -18.29 -23.21
N PHE A 157 5.88 -18.26 -22.15
CA PHE A 157 5.12 -19.40 -21.65
C PHE A 157 3.63 -19.03 -21.47
N PRO A 158 2.88 -18.84 -22.57
CA PRO A 158 1.47 -18.43 -22.51
C PRO A 158 0.58 -19.40 -21.72
N GLU A 159 0.96 -20.68 -21.64
CA GLU A 159 0.26 -21.71 -20.88
C GLU A 159 0.23 -21.46 -19.37
N TRP A 160 1.10 -20.58 -18.83
CA TRP A 160 1.04 -20.16 -17.43
C TRP A 160 -0.15 -19.24 -17.16
N GLY A 161 -0.71 -18.62 -18.20
CA GLY A 161 -1.89 -17.78 -18.13
C GLY A 161 -1.63 -16.35 -17.67
N GLU A 162 -2.70 -15.71 -17.21
CA GLU A 162 -2.72 -14.29 -16.89
C GLU A 162 -2.25 -13.99 -15.46
N SER A 163 -1.45 -12.93 -15.29
CA SER A 163 -0.98 -12.49 -13.97
C SER A 163 -2.10 -11.78 -13.18
N SER A 164 -1.80 -11.35 -11.95
CA SER A 164 -2.69 -10.44 -11.19
C SER A 164 -2.41 -8.96 -11.46
N TYR A 165 -1.64 -8.64 -12.50
CA TYR A 165 -1.21 -7.28 -12.81
C TYR A 165 -1.91 -6.74 -14.05
N PHE A 166 -2.15 -5.43 -14.05
CA PHE A 166 -2.77 -4.71 -15.15
C PHE A 166 -1.89 -3.52 -15.57
N SER A 167 -1.82 -3.26 -16.87
CA SER A 167 -1.44 -1.94 -17.37
C SER A 167 -2.68 -1.07 -17.38
N VAL A 168 -2.60 0.13 -16.80
CA VAL A 168 -3.78 0.98 -16.55
C VAL A 168 -3.52 2.40 -17.07
N ALA A 169 -4.49 2.94 -17.79
CA ALA A 169 -4.59 4.35 -18.16
C ALA A 169 -5.92 4.92 -17.66
N LEU A 170 -5.85 6.01 -16.91
CA LEU A 170 -6.97 6.72 -16.31
C LEU A 170 -7.04 8.12 -16.93
N SER A 171 -8.11 8.41 -17.68
CA SER A 171 -8.30 9.72 -18.32
C SER A 171 -9.54 10.41 -17.76
N SER A 172 -9.41 11.69 -17.38
CA SER A 172 -10.54 12.51 -16.92
C SER A 172 -10.24 14.00 -17.06
N GLU A 173 -11.28 14.82 -17.09
CA GLU A 173 -11.17 16.27 -16.91
C GLU A 173 -11.40 16.59 -15.43
N CYS A 174 -10.33 16.79 -14.69
CA CYS A 174 -10.38 16.96 -13.24
C CYS A 174 -9.26 17.87 -12.74
N ARG A 175 -9.34 18.30 -11.47
CA ARG A 175 -8.21 19.04 -10.87
C ARG A 175 -7.07 18.07 -10.61
N LEU A 176 -5.83 18.54 -10.76
CA LEU A 176 -4.65 17.71 -10.50
C LEU A 176 -4.63 17.15 -9.07
N LYS A 177 -5.11 17.93 -8.08
CA LYS A 177 -5.18 17.47 -6.68
C LYS A 177 -6.09 16.25 -6.53
N ASP A 178 -7.19 16.20 -7.27
CA ASP A 178 -8.18 15.14 -7.19
C ASP A 178 -7.57 13.85 -7.79
N LEU A 179 -6.95 13.93 -8.97
CA LEU A 179 -6.20 12.81 -9.57
C LEU A 179 -5.15 12.23 -8.63
N LEU A 180 -4.27 13.07 -8.07
CA LEU A 180 -3.21 12.61 -7.18
C LEU A 180 -3.78 12.00 -5.89
N THR A 181 -4.88 12.55 -5.37
CA THR A 181 -5.53 12.05 -4.16
C THR A 181 -6.22 10.72 -4.39
N HIS A 182 -6.94 10.56 -5.51
CA HIS A 182 -7.54 9.29 -5.90
C HIS A 182 -6.48 8.21 -6.09
N LEU A 183 -5.37 8.50 -6.79
CA LEU A 183 -4.25 7.57 -6.93
C LEU A 183 -3.64 7.19 -5.57
N TYR A 184 -3.42 8.19 -4.70
CA TYR A 184 -2.87 7.97 -3.36
C TYR A 184 -3.70 6.98 -2.54
N VAL A 185 -5.03 7.13 -2.54
CA VAL A 185 -5.96 6.30 -1.77
C VAL A 185 -6.23 4.94 -2.43
N LEU A 186 -6.40 4.90 -3.75
CA LEU A 186 -6.92 3.72 -4.45
C LEU A 186 -5.84 2.71 -4.88
N LEU A 187 -4.59 3.12 -5.10
CA LEU A 187 -3.50 2.17 -5.40
C LEU A 187 -3.27 1.14 -4.27
N PRO A 188 -3.22 1.53 -2.98
CA PRO A 188 -3.16 0.57 -1.88
C PRO A 188 -4.38 -0.36 -1.79
N VAL A 189 -5.56 0.11 -2.19
CA VAL A 189 -6.81 -0.66 -2.20
C VAL A 189 -6.78 -1.77 -3.26
N LEU A 190 -6.21 -1.48 -4.43
CA LEU A 190 -6.04 -2.46 -5.50
C LEU A 190 -5.06 -3.58 -5.11
N ASP A 191 -3.92 -3.20 -4.52
CA ASP A 191 -2.86 -4.11 -4.06
C ASP A 191 -3.32 -4.96 -2.86
N ASN A 192 -4.05 -4.34 -1.93
CA ASN A 192 -4.49 -4.95 -0.66
C ASN A 192 -3.31 -5.54 0.14
N ASP A 193 -2.12 -4.93 0.01
CA ASP A 193 -0.90 -5.32 0.72
C ASP A 193 0.00 -4.10 1.02
N LYS A 194 -0.42 -3.31 2.02
CA LYS A 194 0.38 -2.16 2.48
C LYS A 194 1.69 -2.61 3.10
N HIS A 195 2.77 -1.92 2.71
CA HIS A 195 4.14 -2.19 3.15
C HIS A 195 4.47 -1.66 4.56
N TYR A 196 3.51 -1.07 5.25
CA TYR A 196 3.66 -0.57 6.60
C TYR A 196 2.49 -1.03 7.47
N TRP A 197 2.68 -0.93 8.78
CA TRP A 197 1.62 -1.20 9.74
C TRP A 197 0.56 -0.11 9.66
N VAL A 198 -0.71 -0.51 9.64
CA VAL A 198 -1.84 0.42 9.62
C VAL A 198 -2.36 0.53 11.05
N GLY A 199 -2.34 1.75 11.60
CA GLY A 199 -2.91 2.09 12.89
C GLY A 199 -4.05 3.12 12.77
N PRO A 200 -4.56 3.62 13.92
CA PRO A 200 -5.65 4.60 13.96
C PRO A 200 -5.38 5.89 13.19
N ASP A 201 -4.12 6.31 13.07
CA ASP A 201 -3.71 7.50 12.30
C ASP A 201 -4.03 7.38 10.80
N GLU A 202 -4.14 6.17 10.26
CA GLU A 202 -4.55 5.94 8.88
C GLU A 202 -6.02 6.22 8.63
N ILE A 203 -6.87 6.20 9.66
CA ILE A 203 -8.29 6.59 9.56
C ILE A 203 -8.35 8.07 9.21
N GLN A 204 -7.71 8.93 10.01
CA GLN A 204 -7.74 10.37 9.76
C GLN A 204 -7.20 10.71 8.37
N LYS A 205 -6.09 10.09 7.97
CA LYS A 205 -5.54 10.27 6.62
C LYS A 205 -6.52 9.84 5.53
N LEU A 206 -7.25 8.74 5.73
CA LEU A 206 -8.25 8.28 4.76
C LEU A 206 -9.42 9.27 4.69
N LEU A 207 -9.91 9.76 5.82
CA LEU A 207 -11.01 10.73 5.88
C LEU A 207 -10.61 12.06 5.23
N ASP A 208 -9.45 12.62 5.59
CA ASP A 208 -8.93 13.87 5.02
C ASP A 208 -8.77 13.79 3.50
N ARG A 209 -8.30 12.65 2.99
CA ARG A 209 -8.08 12.42 1.55
C ARG A 209 -9.33 11.94 0.84
N GLY A 210 -10.27 11.37 1.56
CA GLY A 210 -11.56 10.89 1.07
C GLY A 210 -12.63 11.99 1.04
N ALA A 211 -12.42 13.09 1.75
CA ALA A 211 -13.41 14.14 1.92
C ALA A 211 -13.93 14.67 0.57
N GLY A 212 -15.25 14.63 0.40
CA GLY A 212 -15.96 15.16 -0.75
C GLY A 212 -16.28 14.13 -1.84
N TRP A 213 -15.65 12.95 -1.80
CA TRP A 213 -15.87 11.88 -2.79
C TRP A 213 -16.09 10.49 -2.18
N LEU A 214 -15.38 10.13 -1.11
CA LEU A 214 -15.41 8.78 -0.54
C LEU A 214 -16.77 8.47 0.09
N GLU A 215 -17.41 9.46 0.71
CA GLU A 215 -18.71 9.31 1.36
C GLU A 215 -19.83 8.94 0.36
N LYS A 216 -19.69 9.40 -0.89
CA LYS A 216 -20.62 9.14 -2.01
C LYS A 216 -20.20 7.96 -2.88
N HIS A 217 -19.01 7.41 -2.67
CA HIS A 217 -18.47 6.38 -3.55
C HIS A 217 -19.22 5.05 -3.36
N PRO A 218 -19.69 4.38 -4.44
CA PRO A 218 -20.44 3.12 -4.32
C PRO A 218 -19.61 2.01 -3.65
N GLU A 219 -18.31 1.97 -3.94
CA GLU A 219 -17.36 1.01 -3.34
C GLU A 219 -16.76 1.47 -2.00
N ARG A 220 -17.34 2.46 -1.30
CA ARG A 220 -16.74 3.04 -0.08
C ARG A 220 -16.38 2.00 0.98
N GLU A 221 -17.22 0.98 1.19
CA GLU A 221 -16.96 -0.08 2.17
C GLU A 221 -15.74 -0.92 1.78
N GLN A 222 -15.61 -1.26 0.49
CA GLN A 222 -14.44 -1.99 -0.02
C GLN A 222 -13.17 -1.13 0.03
N ILE A 223 -13.27 0.16 -0.27
CA ILE A 223 -12.16 1.11 -0.18
C ILE A 223 -11.65 1.19 1.26
N VAL A 224 -12.53 1.48 2.21
CA VAL A 224 -12.17 1.60 3.64
C VAL A 224 -11.61 0.28 4.15
N SER A 225 -12.29 -0.83 3.87
CA SER A 225 -11.86 -2.17 4.28
C SER A 225 -10.45 -2.50 3.81
N ARG A 226 -10.15 -2.35 2.53
CA ARG A 226 -8.83 -2.70 1.98
C ARG A 226 -7.76 -1.67 2.33
N TYR A 227 -8.11 -0.37 2.38
CA TYR A 227 -7.18 0.67 2.79
C TYR A 227 -6.67 0.43 4.22
N LEU A 228 -7.53 -0.07 5.12
CA LEU A 228 -7.19 -0.35 6.51
C LEU A 228 -6.75 -1.80 6.75
N LYS A 229 -6.28 -2.51 5.69
CA LYS A 229 -5.84 -3.91 5.72
C LYS A 229 -6.87 -4.86 6.37
N ARG A 230 -8.17 -4.58 6.20
CA ARG A 230 -9.30 -5.35 6.71
C ARG A 230 -9.35 -5.50 8.23
N ARG A 231 -8.73 -4.57 8.98
CA ARG A 231 -8.80 -4.53 10.44
C ARG A 231 -10.19 -4.13 10.89
N GLY A 232 -10.94 -5.07 11.46
CA GLY A 232 -12.36 -4.89 11.76
C GLY A 232 -12.66 -3.63 12.56
N TYR A 233 -11.90 -3.37 13.62
CA TYR A 233 -12.10 -2.18 14.47
C TYR A 233 -11.88 -0.87 13.70
N LEU A 234 -10.77 -0.73 12.97
CA LEU A 234 -10.48 0.48 12.18
C LEU A 234 -11.53 0.72 11.09
N VAL A 235 -12.00 -0.35 10.46
CA VAL A 235 -13.00 -0.27 9.38
C VAL A 235 -14.34 0.20 9.91
N ARG A 236 -14.79 -0.34 11.06
CA ARG A 236 -16.03 0.10 11.70
C ARG A 236 -15.95 1.57 12.13
N GLU A 237 -14.86 1.97 12.78
CA GLU A 237 -14.63 3.34 13.21
C GLU A 237 -14.61 4.32 12.02
N ALA A 238 -13.86 3.99 10.96
CA ALA A 238 -13.78 4.81 9.76
C ALA A 238 -15.13 4.92 9.03
N LEU A 239 -15.90 3.84 8.92
CA LEU A 239 -17.23 3.86 8.31
C LEU A 239 -18.24 4.63 9.14
N ALA A 240 -18.16 4.56 10.47
CA ALA A 240 -19.00 5.37 11.35
C ALA A 240 -18.73 6.85 11.08
N ARG A 241 -17.47 7.30 11.15
CA ARG A 241 -17.08 8.69 10.88
C ARG A 241 -17.36 9.18 9.45
N LEU A 242 -17.43 8.28 8.46
CA LEU A 242 -17.81 8.65 7.09
C LEU A 242 -19.30 8.95 6.94
N ILE A 243 -20.14 8.40 7.82
CA ILE A 243 -21.60 8.52 7.75
C ILE A 243 -22.13 9.57 8.74
N SER A 244 -21.46 9.75 9.88
CA SER A 244 -21.77 10.79 10.87
C SER A 244 -20.79 11.95 10.73
N ASP A 245 -21.29 13.16 10.43
CA ASP A 245 -20.54 14.43 10.42
C ASP A 245 -19.98 14.84 11.81
N GLU A 246 -20.06 13.96 12.82
CA GLU A 246 -19.53 14.16 14.15
C GLU A 246 -18.22 13.37 14.32
N GLU A 247 -17.21 14.02 14.90
CA GLU A 247 -16.08 13.33 15.52
C GLU A 247 -16.61 12.43 16.63
N VAL A 248 -16.89 11.17 16.30
CA VAL A 248 -17.15 10.17 17.32
C VAL A 248 -15.83 9.93 18.04
N GLU A 249 -15.70 10.50 19.24
CA GLU A 249 -14.71 10.05 20.22
C GLU A 249 -14.94 8.54 20.39
N PRO A 250 -13.92 7.71 20.15
CA PRO A 250 -14.09 6.27 20.24
C PRO A 250 -14.58 5.93 21.65
N ASP A 251 -15.67 5.15 21.75
CA ASP A 251 -16.18 4.70 23.05
C ASP A 251 -15.05 3.91 23.73
N ALA A 252 -14.72 4.24 24.99
CA ALA A 252 -13.68 3.53 25.76
C ALA A 252 -13.94 2.02 25.84
N LYS A 253 -15.19 1.58 25.65
CA LYS A 253 -15.54 0.15 25.50
C LYS A 253 -15.18 -0.43 24.14
N GLU A 254 -15.25 0.35 23.06
CA GLU A 254 -14.83 -0.06 21.71
C GLU A 254 -13.31 -0.01 21.55
N GLU A 255 -12.60 0.91 22.19
CA GLU A 255 -11.13 0.86 22.29
C GLU A 255 -10.68 -0.37 23.07
N ALA A 256 -11.33 -0.69 24.19
CA ALA A 256 -11.05 -1.91 24.95
C ALA A 256 -11.36 -3.17 24.13
N ARG A 257 -12.44 -3.17 23.34
CA ARG A 257 -12.79 -4.28 22.44
C ARG A 257 -11.84 -4.37 21.24
N GLY A 258 -11.36 -3.24 20.73
CA GLY A 258 -10.35 -3.14 19.69
C GLY A 258 -8.99 -3.63 20.19
N HIS A 259 -8.64 -3.37 21.45
CA HIS A 259 -7.47 -3.93 22.11
C HIS A 259 -7.62 -5.42 22.46
N GLU A 260 -8.82 -5.89 22.81
CA GLU A 260 -9.12 -7.31 22.93
C GLU A 260 -9.08 -8.00 21.56
N GLU A 261 -9.60 -7.39 20.50
CA GLU A 261 -9.50 -7.86 19.11
C GLU A 261 -8.05 -7.81 18.61
N GLU A 262 -7.24 -6.81 18.97
CA GLU A 262 -5.80 -6.76 18.68
C GLU A 262 -5.01 -7.79 19.50
N ALA A 263 -5.42 -8.10 20.73
CA ALA A 263 -4.86 -9.19 21.54
C ALA A 263 -5.31 -10.57 21.02
N LEU A 264 -6.49 -10.66 20.40
CA LEU A 264 -7.03 -11.86 19.76
C LEU A 264 -6.54 -12.03 18.30
N GLU A 265 -6.18 -10.97 17.58
CA GLU A 265 -5.49 -11.03 16.27
C GLU A 265 -3.96 -11.16 16.45
N ALA A 266 -3.44 -10.72 17.60
CA ALA A 266 -2.21 -11.23 18.19
C ALA A 266 -2.42 -12.58 18.90
N THR A 267 -3.44 -13.36 18.51
CA THR A 267 -3.43 -14.78 18.81
C THR A 267 -2.14 -15.34 18.22
N LEU A 268 -1.26 -15.74 19.13
CA LEU A 268 -0.06 -16.54 18.96
C LEU A 268 0.11 -16.98 17.51
N SER A 269 1.16 -16.51 16.85
CA SER A 269 1.51 -17.02 15.52
C SER A 269 1.47 -18.56 15.53
N LEU A 270 1.13 -19.22 14.42
CA LEU A 270 1.09 -20.69 14.36
C LEU A 270 2.36 -21.33 14.94
N ASN A 271 3.49 -20.64 14.82
CA ASN A 271 4.75 -21.03 15.42
C ASN A 271 4.74 -20.98 16.96
N GLU A 272 4.17 -19.95 17.57
CA GLU A 272 4.01 -19.84 19.03
C GLU A 272 2.95 -20.80 19.55
N GLN A 273 1.84 -21.03 18.82
CA GLN A 273 0.86 -22.06 19.18
C GLN A 273 1.48 -23.45 19.15
N ARG A 274 2.26 -23.76 18.10
CA ARG A 274 3.01 -25.01 17.98
C ARG A 274 4.02 -25.17 19.11
N THR A 275 4.76 -24.12 19.44
CA THR A 275 5.73 -24.13 20.54
C THR A 275 5.03 -24.37 21.88
N GLY A 276 3.90 -23.70 22.13
CA GLY A 276 3.08 -23.90 23.32
C GLY A 276 2.52 -25.33 23.42
N ALA A 277 2.05 -25.89 22.31
CA ALA A 277 1.55 -27.27 22.25
C ALA A 277 2.65 -28.31 22.49
N VAL A 278 3.85 -28.11 21.93
CA VAL A 278 5.01 -28.98 22.20
C VAL A 278 5.38 -28.93 23.68
N MET A 279 5.44 -27.73 24.27
CA MET A 279 5.74 -27.55 25.69
C MET A 279 4.69 -28.21 26.59
N SER A 280 3.40 -28.09 26.27
CA SER A 280 2.34 -28.70 27.07
C SER A 280 2.39 -30.22 27.03
N VAL A 281 2.62 -30.82 25.86
CA VAL A 281 2.79 -32.28 25.71
C VAL A 281 4.01 -32.77 26.49
N LEU A 282 5.15 -32.09 26.41
CA LEU A 282 6.36 -32.48 27.13
C LEU A 282 6.20 -32.38 28.66
N ARG A 283 5.50 -31.35 29.16
CA ARG A 283 5.15 -31.21 30.58
C ARG A 283 4.21 -32.32 31.04
N ASN A 284 3.15 -32.61 30.28
CA ASN A 284 2.18 -33.64 30.62
C ASN A 284 2.81 -35.04 30.58
N ALA A 285 3.77 -35.26 29.70
CA ALA A 285 4.57 -36.48 29.66
C ALA A 285 5.61 -36.58 30.79
N GLY A 286 5.77 -35.53 31.62
CA GLY A 286 6.75 -35.51 32.71
C GLY A 286 8.20 -35.58 32.24
N SER A 287 8.49 -35.12 31.02
CA SER A 287 9.81 -35.26 30.40
C SER A 287 10.85 -34.42 31.13
N ARG A 288 11.99 -35.03 31.50
CA ARG A 288 13.13 -34.32 32.11
C ARG A 288 14.30 -34.11 31.16
N THR A 289 14.34 -34.84 30.06
CA THR A 289 15.40 -34.75 29.04
C THR A 289 14.78 -34.63 27.65
N VAL A 290 15.17 -33.62 26.88
CA VAL A 290 14.57 -33.29 25.59
C VAL A 290 15.66 -33.18 24.52
N LEU A 291 15.44 -33.84 23.38
CA LEU A 291 16.29 -33.75 22.19
C LEU A 291 15.49 -33.03 21.08
N ASP A 292 15.99 -31.89 20.62
CA ASP A 292 15.42 -31.10 19.53
C ASP A 292 16.19 -31.43 18.23
N LEU A 293 15.61 -32.26 17.38
CA LEU A 293 16.18 -32.68 16.10
C LEU A 293 15.78 -31.67 15.01
N GLY A 294 16.77 -31.01 14.41
CA GLY A 294 16.54 -29.92 13.46
C GLY A 294 16.30 -28.60 14.17
N CYS A 295 17.09 -28.29 15.21
CA CYS A 295 16.82 -27.16 16.10
C CYS A 295 16.97 -25.77 15.43
N GLY A 296 17.55 -25.70 14.22
CA GLY A 296 17.69 -24.47 13.44
C GLY A 296 18.41 -23.37 14.24
N GLU A 297 17.81 -22.18 14.31
CA GLU A 297 18.32 -21.05 15.13
C GLU A 297 18.15 -21.25 16.66
N GLY A 298 17.61 -22.39 17.11
CA GLY A 298 17.47 -22.73 18.53
C GLY A 298 16.31 -22.03 19.24
N ARG A 299 15.26 -21.60 18.53
CA ARG A 299 14.12 -20.89 19.13
C ARG A 299 13.32 -21.76 20.12
N LEU A 300 13.17 -23.04 19.82
CA LEU A 300 12.51 -24.00 20.73
C LEU A 300 13.42 -24.28 21.94
N LEU A 301 14.72 -24.46 21.73
CA LEU A 301 15.72 -24.62 22.80
C LEU A 301 15.68 -23.47 23.81
N GLN A 302 15.63 -22.22 23.34
CA GLN A 302 15.50 -21.05 24.21
C GLN A 302 14.24 -21.09 25.10
N THR A 303 13.16 -21.68 24.59
CA THR A 303 11.90 -21.82 25.34
C THR A 303 11.98 -22.98 26.34
N LEU A 304 12.56 -24.12 25.94
CA LEU A 304 12.80 -25.27 26.81
C LEU A 304 13.72 -24.91 27.98
N LEU A 305 14.78 -24.14 27.74
CA LEU A 305 15.75 -23.74 28.77
C LEU A 305 15.17 -22.82 29.85
N LYS A 306 14.06 -22.11 29.57
CA LYS A 306 13.38 -21.27 30.57
C LYS A 306 12.61 -22.09 31.59
N ASP A 307 12.31 -23.34 31.27
CA ASP A 307 11.51 -24.23 32.10
C ASP A 307 12.40 -25.21 32.86
N LYS A 308 12.52 -24.97 34.17
CA LYS A 308 13.40 -25.73 35.08
C LYS A 308 13.00 -27.20 35.25
N THR A 309 11.87 -27.63 34.72
CA THR A 309 11.46 -29.04 34.72
C THR A 309 12.29 -29.89 33.75
N PHE A 310 12.82 -29.29 32.67
CA PHE A 310 13.74 -29.94 31.75
C PHE A 310 15.19 -29.80 32.26
N GLN A 311 15.77 -30.91 32.68
CA GLN A 311 17.11 -30.98 33.29
C GLN A 311 18.23 -31.13 32.26
N ARG A 312 17.92 -31.68 31.08
CA ARG A 312 18.88 -31.83 29.99
C ARG A 312 18.20 -31.54 28.66
N VAL A 313 18.70 -30.54 27.93
CA VAL A 313 18.20 -30.18 26.61
C VAL A 313 19.36 -30.28 25.62
N VAL A 314 19.15 -30.97 24.50
CA VAL A 314 20.16 -31.14 23.44
C VAL A 314 19.53 -30.72 22.11
N GLY A 315 20.23 -29.90 21.33
CA GLY A 315 19.86 -29.58 19.94
C GLY A 315 20.83 -30.24 18.97
N VAL A 316 20.32 -30.78 17.86
CA VAL A 316 21.08 -31.39 16.76
C VAL A 316 20.64 -30.81 15.43
#